data_AF-A0A0G0NI26-F1
#
_entry.id   AF-A0A0G0NI26-F1
#
_cell.length_a   1.000
_cell.length_b   1.000
_cell.length_c   1.000
_cell.angle_alpha   90.00
_cell.angle_beta   90.00
_cell.angle_gamma   90.00
#
_symmetry.space_group_name_H-M   'P 1'
#
loop_
_entity.id
_entity.type
_entity.pdbx_description
1 polymer ?
#
loop_
_entity_poly.entity_id
_entity_poly.type
_entity_poly.pdbx_seq_one_letter_code
_entity_poly.pdbx_strand_id
1 'polypeptide(L)'
;MDNSAQVNKKCESVVLNVLSTLNLSEEKDIKTNLFLSIYIRSIKEVYKSPDNKELLDKITALNENVSFEDFEKVVNEGKTHLEQNSSNFPDVLKRSTVSVLQDFITELEPKLTAEKVAELRKALDNI
;
A
#
# COMPACT_ATOMS: atom_id res chain seq x y z
N MET A 1 -13.27 -15.66 11.83
CA MET A 1 -11.87 -15.23 11.91
C MET A 1 -11.33 -15.19 10.49
N ASP A 2 -10.47 -14.22 10.16
CA ASP A 2 -9.54 -14.23 9.01
C ASP A 2 -9.86 -13.46 7.69
N ASN A 3 -10.78 -12.48 7.69
CA ASN A 3 -10.98 -11.61 6.51
C ASN A 3 -9.79 -10.65 6.27
N SER A 4 -9.18 -10.12 7.33
CA SER A 4 -8.06 -9.16 7.22
C SER A 4 -6.79 -9.77 6.62
N ALA A 5 -6.39 -10.97 7.06
CA ALA A 5 -5.19 -11.64 6.56
C ALA A 5 -5.32 -12.05 5.09
N GLN A 6 -6.51 -12.48 4.66
CA GLN A 6 -6.77 -12.80 3.26
C GLN A 6 -6.68 -11.55 2.38
N VAL A 7 -7.25 -10.43 2.83
CA VAL A 7 -7.16 -9.16 2.11
C VAL A 7 -5.72 -8.66 2.01
N ASN A 8 -4.96 -8.73 3.10
CA ASN A 8 -3.55 -8.33 3.09
C ASN A 8 -2.73 -9.13 2.06
N LYS A 9 -2.86 -10.47 2.08
CA LYS A 9 -2.19 -11.35 1.10
C LYS A 9 -2.60 -11.04 -0.34
N LYS A 10 -3.87 -10.71 -0.56
CA LYS A 10 -4.38 -10.34 -1.89
C LYS A 10 -3.77 -9.03 -2.38
N CYS A 11 -3.72 -8.01 -1.52
CA CYS A 11 -3.06 -6.75 -1.83
C CYS A 11 -1.56 -6.93 -2.13
N GLU A 12 -0.86 -7.69 -1.30
CA GLU A 12 0.56 -8.04 -1.53
C GLU A 12 0.77 -8.73 -2.87
N SER A 13 -0.08 -9.71 -3.20
CA SER A 13 0.00 -10.43 -4.48
C SER A 13 -0.21 -9.50 -5.68
N VAL A 14 -1.11 -8.52 -5.59
CA VAL A 14 -1.35 -7.56 -6.68
C VAL A 14 -0.15 -6.63 -6.87
N VAL A 15 0.43 -6.14 -5.77
CA VAL A 15 1.67 -5.31 -5.83
C VAL A 15 2.80 -6.10 -6.51
N LEU A 16 3.01 -7.35 -6.10
CA LEU A 16 4.04 -8.21 -6.69
C LEU A 16 3.77 -8.50 -8.17
N ASN A 17 2.51 -8.70 -8.55
CA ASN A 17 2.14 -8.90 -9.96
C ASN A 17 2.44 -7.65 -10.80
N VAL A 18 2.05 -6.45 -10.33
CA VAL A 18 2.38 -5.18 -11.01
C VAL A 18 3.89 -5.01 -11.19
N LEU A 19 4.67 -5.27 -10.14
CA LEU A 19 6.13 -5.19 -10.21
C LEU A 19 6.72 -6.23 -11.16
N SER A 20 6.23 -7.46 -11.15
CA SER A 20 6.68 -8.51 -12.07
C SER A 20 6.35 -8.16 -13.52
N THR A 21 5.15 -7.67 -13.79
CA THR A 21 4.73 -7.16 -15.10
C THR A 21 5.69 -6.07 -15.58
N LEU A 22 6.13 -5.16 -14.70
CA LEU A 22 7.08 -4.09 -15.02
C LEU A 22 8.56 -4.51 -15.03
N ASN A 23 8.89 -5.76 -14.71
CA ASN A 23 10.25 -6.25 -14.47
C ASN A 23 11.00 -5.51 -13.34
N LEU A 24 10.28 -5.09 -12.29
CA LEU A 24 10.78 -4.37 -11.12
C LEU A 24 10.70 -5.21 -9.83
N SER A 25 10.46 -6.52 -9.93
CA SER A 25 10.24 -7.39 -8.75
C SER A 25 11.46 -7.50 -7.83
N GLU A 26 12.66 -7.37 -8.38
CA GLU A 26 13.94 -7.42 -7.65
C GLU A 26 14.37 -6.05 -7.10
N GLU A 27 13.69 -4.96 -7.51
CA GLU A 27 13.97 -3.60 -7.05
C GLU A 27 13.42 -3.40 -5.64
N LYS A 28 14.20 -3.82 -4.65
CA LYS A 28 13.83 -3.81 -3.24
C LYS A 28 13.31 -2.44 -2.80
N ASP A 29 13.92 -1.36 -3.27
CA ASP A 29 13.55 0.01 -2.89
C ASP A 29 12.18 0.41 -3.48
N ILE A 30 11.89 0.04 -4.74
CA ILE A 30 10.59 0.32 -5.37
C ILE A 30 9.48 -0.47 -4.68
N LYS A 31 9.70 -1.77 -4.47
CA LYS A 31 8.76 -2.64 -3.75
C LYS A 31 8.44 -2.06 -2.38
N THR A 32 9.49 -1.71 -1.66
CA THR A 32 9.42 -1.06 -0.35
C THR A 32 8.57 0.21 -0.43
N ASN A 33 8.91 1.13 -1.34
CA ASN A 33 8.23 2.43 -1.52
C ASN A 33 6.75 2.31 -1.88
N LEU A 34 6.35 1.28 -2.64
CA LEU A 34 4.95 1.01 -2.93
C LEU A 34 4.19 0.54 -1.70
N PHE A 35 4.69 -0.47 -0.98
CA PHE A 35 4.06 -0.91 0.26
C PHE A 35 3.97 0.24 1.27
N LEU A 36 5.05 1.01 1.39
CA LEU A 36 5.13 2.25 2.14
C LEU A 36 3.93 3.16 1.88
N SER A 37 3.76 3.54 0.61
CA SER A 37 2.73 4.47 0.17
C SER A 37 1.31 3.93 0.44
N ILE A 38 1.10 2.63 0.26
CA ILE A 38 -0.19 1.96 0.52
C ILE A 38 -0.56 2.05 1.99
N TYR A 39 0.36 1.70 2.90
CA TYR A 39 0.09 1.72 4.33
C TYR A 39 -0.12 3.15 4.84
N ILE A 40 0.69 4.11 4.39
CA ILE A 40 0.51 5.53 4.73
C ILE A 40 -0.88 6.01 4.30
N ARG A 41 -1.31 5.72 3.07
CA ARG A 41 -2.64 6.12 2.57
C ARG A 41 -3.76 5.42 3.36
N SER A 42 -3.60 4.13 3.66
CA SER A 42 -4.57 3.35 4.42
C SER A 42 -4.77 3.92 5.82
N ILE A 43 -3.66 4.23 6.49
CA ILE A 43 -3.68 4.83 7.83
C ILE A 43 -4.33 6.22 7.75
N LYS A 44 -3.94 7.09 6.81
CA LYS A 44 -4.59 8.40 6.65
C LYS A 44 -6.11 8.31 6.43
N GLU A 45 -6.61 7.29 5.73
CA GLU A 45 -8.04 7.07 5.50
C GLU A 45 -8.81 6.62 6.74
N VAL A 46 -8.24 5.70 7.54
CA VAL A 46 -8.92 5.22 8.77
C VAL A 46 -8.80 6.23 9.92
N TYR A 47 -7.75 7.05 9.93
CA TYR A 47 -7.37 7.89 11.08
C TYR A 47 -8.08 9.26 11.09
N LYS A 48 -9.40 9.26 10.92
CA LYS A 48 -10.24 10.43 11.21
C LYS A 48 -10.66 10.53 12.69
N SER A 49 -10.11 9.67 13.56
CA SER A 49 -10.40 9.65 15.00
C SER A 49 -9.31 10.37 15.83
N PRO A 50 -9.68 11.19 16.84
CA PRO A 50 -8.72 11.87 17.74
C PRO A 50 -7.77 10.92 18.49
N ASP A 51 -8.22 9.70 18.80
CA ASP A 51 -7.47 8.71 19.59
C ASP A 51 -6.21 8.19 18.87
N ASN A 52 -6.11 8.48 17.58
CA ASN A 52 -5.09 7.91 16.72
C ASN A 52 -4.04 8.94 16.24
N LYS A 53 -4.09 10.16 16.80
CA LYS A 53 -3.26 11.29 16.38
C LYS A 53 -1.76 11.03 16.48
N GLU A 54 -1.29 10.39 17.57
CA GLU A 54 0.14 10.13 17.78
C GLU A 54 0.76 9.30 16.65
N LEU A 55 0.03 8.28 16.19
CA LEU A 55 0.50 7.42 15.12
C LEU A 55 0.41 8.12 13.76
N LEU A 56 -0.60 8.96 13.52
CA LEU A 56 -0.65 9.82 12.34
C LEU A 56 0.52 10.80 12.30
N ASP A 57 0.90 11.37 13.45
CA ASP A 57 2.05 12.27 13.57
C ASP A 57 3.36 11.51 13.31
N LYS A 58 3.52 10.31 13.89
CA LYS A 58 4.66 9.41 13.60
C LYS A 58 4.78 9.11 12.11
N ILE A 59 3.66 8.78 11.46
CA ILE A 59 3.61 8.44 10.03
C ILE A 59 3.85 9.66 9.14
N THR A 60 3.30 10.80 9.50
CA THR A 60 3.51 12.06 8.76
C THR A 60 4.96 12.54 8.91
N ALA A 61 5.61 12.23 10.03
CA ALA A 61 7.03 12.48 10.25
C ALA A 61 7.93 11.50 9.49
N LEU A 62 7.39 10.38 8.96
CA LEU A 62 8.12 9.54 8.01
C LEU A 62 8.21 10.31 6.69
N ASN A 63 9.32 11.04 6.53
CA ASN A 63 9.67 11.69 5.29
C ASN A 63 10.51 10.75 4.41
N GLU A 64 10.92 11.23 3.24
CA GLU A 64 11.70 10.48 2.26
C GLU A 64 13.08 9.97 2.78
N ASN A 65 13.51 10.35 3.98
CA ASN A 65 14.81 9.99 4.57
C ASN A 65 14.71 9.02 5.76
N VAL A 66 13.55 8.42 6.02
CA VAL A 66 13.40 7.42 7.09
C VAL A 66 14.01 6.09 6.67
N SER A 67 14.66 5.40 7.62
CA SER A 67 15.16 4.05 7.39
C SER A 67 14.00 3.07 7.16
N PHE A 68 14.21 2.07 6.30
CA PHE A 68 13.19 1.03 6.06
C PHE A 68 12.73 0.35 7.36
N GLU A 69 13.65 0.18 8.32
CA GLU A 69 13.40 -0.50 9.58
C GLU A 69 12.52 0.34 10.53
N ASP A 70 12.79 1.65 10.64
CA ASP A 70 11.94 2.57 11.40
C ASP A 70 10.54 2.69 10.78
N PHE A 71 10.48 2.66 9.45
CA PHE A 71 9.22 2.65 8.74
C PHE A 71 8.41 1.37 9.00
N GLU A 72 9.04 0.21 8.83
CA GLU A 72 8.41 -1.10 9.03
C GLU A 72 7.86 -1.20 10.45
N LYS A 73 8.58 -0.66 11.44
CA LYS A 73 8.10 -0.58 12.82
C LYS A 73 6.83 0.26 12.94
N VAL A 74 6.82 1.49 12.41
CA VAL A 74 5.65 2.39 12.52
C VAL A 74 4.44 1.85 11.73
N VAL A 75 4.67 1.19 10.59
CA VAL A 75 3.61 0.50 9.86
C VAL A 75 3.09 -0.73 10.58
N ASN A 76 3.96 -1.54 11.19
CA ASN A 76 3.53 -2.68 11.98
C ASN A 76 2.75 -2.25 13.22
N GLU A 77 3.15 -1.14 13.87
CA GLU A 77 2.38 -0.49 14.93
C GLU A 77 1.00 -0.06 14.40
N GLY A 78 0.95 0.62 13.25
CA GLY A 78 -0.32 1.07 12.66
C GLY A 78 -1.22 -0.04 12.17
N LYS A 79 -0.65 -1.10 11.59
CA LYS A 79 -1.37 -2.32 11.19
C LYS A 79 -1.96 -3.01 12.42
N THR A 80 -1.16 -3.23 13.46
CA THR A 80 -1.62 -3.86 14.71
C THR A 80 -2.72 -3.04 15.35
N HIS A 81 -2.54 -1.72 15.44
CA HIS A 81 -3.56 -0.81 15.98
C HIS A 81 -4.85 -0.83 15.16
N LEU A 82 -4.75 -0.88 13.84
CA LEU A 82 -5.90 -0.93 12.93
C LEU A 82 -6.65 -2.25 12.97
N GLU A 83 -5.92 -3.37 13.00
CA GLU A 83 -6.51 -4.70 13.14
C GLU A 83 -7.25 -4.86 14.46
N GLN A 84 -6.77 -4.20 15.53
CA GLN A 84 -7.39 -4.24 16.85
C GLN A 84 -8.58 -3.27 17.00
N ASN A 85 -8.54 -2.11 16.33
CA ASN A 85 -9.46 -1.01 16.62
C ASN A 85 -10.35 -0.58 15.44
N SER A 86 -10.17 -1.13 14.24
CA SER A 86 -10.97 -0.74 13.06
C SER A 86 -11.46 -1.90 12.22
N SER A 87 -12.76 -2.16 12.29
CA SER A 87 -13.44 -3.18 11.48
C SER A 87 -13.42 -2.90 9.97
N ASN A 88 -13.12 -1.66 9.56
CA ASN A 88 -13.10 -1.25 8.15
C ASN A 88 -11.71 -1.30 7.50
N PHE A 89 -10.65 -1.67 8.24
CA PHE A 89 -9.29 -1.65 7.74
C PHE A 89 -9.08 -2.47 6.45
N PRO A 90 -9.65 -3.69 6.30
CA PRO A 90 -9.48 -4.47 5.07
C PRO A 90 -9.98 -3.73 3.81
N ASP A 91 -11.13 -3.07 3.89
CA ASP A 91 -11.68 -2.33 2.76
C ASP A 91 -10.85 -1.08 2.44
N VAL A 92 -10.31 -0.44 3.47
CA VAL A 92 -9.42 0.72 3.32
C VAL A 92 -8.11 0.30 2.67
N LEU A 93 -7.51 -0.80 3.11
CA LEU A 93 -6.29 -1.35 2.54
C LEU A 93 -6.46 -1.68 1.05
N LYS A 94 -7.59 -2.27 0.66
CA LYS A 94 -7.91 -2.51 -0.77
C LYS A 94 -7.94 -1.22 -1.56
N ARG A 95 -8.72 -0.23 -1.13
CA ARG A 95 -8.87 1.05 -1.84
C ARG A 95 -7.54 1.79 -1.94
N SER A 96 -6.78 1.83 -0.85
CA SER A 96 -5.45 2.44 -0.83
C SER A 96 -4.47 1.71 -1.74
N THR A 97 -4.52 0.38 -1.81
CA THR A 97 -3.70 -0.42 -2.73
C THR A 97 -4.01 -0.09 -4.19
N VAL A 98 -5.29 -0.11 -4.57
CA VAL A 98 -5.73 0.24 -5.93
C VAL A 98 -5.29 1.65 -6.27
N SER A 99 -5.54 2.60 -5.38
CA SER A 99 -5.26 4.01 -5.62
C SER A 99 -3.77 4.29 -5.78
N VAL A 100 -2.90 3.73 -4.93
CA VAL A 100 -1.44 3.91 -5.06
C VAL A 100 -0.91 3.27 -6.34
N LEU A 101 -1.36 2.06 -6.67
CA LEU A 101 -0.93 1.40 -7.90
C LEU A 101 -1.46 2.10 -9.15
N GLN A 102 -2.66 2.69 -9.10
CA GLN A 102 -3.17 3.55 -10.19
C GLN A 102 -2.28 4.77 -10.40
N ASP A 103 -1.91 5.46 -9.33
CA ASP A 103 -1.00 6.61 -9.40
C ASP A 103 0.34 6.17 -10.02
N PHE A 104 0.93 5.08 -9.51
CA PHE A 104 2.18 4.53 -10.01
C PHE A 104 2.13 4.12 -11.49
N ILE A 105 1.06 3.43 -11.91
CA ILE A 105 0.86 3.03 -13.31
C ILE A 105 0.68 4.27 -14.20
N THR A 106 -0.07 5.28 -13.74
CA THR A 106 -0.31 6.52 -14.48
C THR A 106 1.00 7.29 -14.73
N GLU A 107 1.88 7.34 -13.74
CA GLU A 107 3.20 7.96 -13.88
C GLU A 107 4.10 7.23 -14.90
N LEU A 108 3.94 5.90 -15.01
CA LEU A 108 4.70 5.07 -15.94
C LEU A 108 4.06 4.94 -17.32
N GLU A 109 2.75 5.17 -17.44
CA GLU A 109 1.95 5.00 -18.67
C GLU A 109 2.58 5.61 -19.92
N PRO A 110 3.18 6.83 -19.90
CA PRO A 110 3.84 7.41 -21.08
C PRO A 110 5.05 6.61 -21.61
N LYS A 111 5.60 5.71 -20.79
CA LYS A 111 6.80 4.89 -21.09
C LYS A 111 6.45 3.44 -21.43
N LEU A 112 5.17 3.07 -21.36
CA LEU A 112 4.71 1.69 -21.52
C LEU A 112 3.92 1.51 -22.81
N THR A 113 3.82 0.27 -23.29
CA THR A 113 2.93 -0.06 -24.41
C THR A 113 1.48 -0.12 -23.92
N ALA A 114 0.52 0.16 -24.83
CA ALA A 114 -0.90 0.07 -24.51
C ALA A 114 -1.32 -1.33 -24.01
N GLU A 115 -0.73 -2.39 -24.56
CA GLU A 115 -0.92 -3.77 -24.09
C GLU A 115 -0.47 -3.94 -22.64
N LYS A 116 0.69 -3.36 -22.29
CA LYS A 116 1.24 -3.45 -20.94
C LYS A 116 0.39 -2.70 -19.91
N VAL A 117 -0.09 -1.52 -20.28
CA VAL A 117 -1.02 -0.73 -19.45
C VAL A 117 -2.33 -1.50 -19.23
N ALA A 118 -2.85 -2.18 -20.26
CA ALA A 118 -4.05 -2.99 -20.13
C ALA A 118 -3.85 -4.21 -19.21
N GLU A 119 -2.70 -4.88 -19.28
CA GLU A 119 -2.32 -5.97 -18.37
C GLU A 119 -2.29 -5.48 -16.90
N LEU A 120 -1.64 -4.33 -16.67
CA LEU A 120 -1.53 -3.71 -15.35
C LEU A 120 -2.90 -3.31 -14.77
N ARG A 121 -3.76 -2.69 -15.58
CA ARG A 121 -5.11 -2.31 -15.13
C ARG A 121 -5.97 -3.52 -14.76
N LYS A 122 -5.89 -4.62 -15.52
CA LYS A 122 -6.55 -5.89 -15.17
C LYS A 122 -6.04 -6.47 -13.84
N ALA A 123 -4.77 -6.28 -13.51
CA ALA A 123 -4.23 -6.74 -12.22
C ALA A 123 -4.90 -6.02 -11.04
N LEU A 124 -5.28 -4.74 -11.21
CA LEU A 124 -5.96 -3.95 -10.17
C LEU A 124 -7.41 -4.36 -9.97
N ASP A 125 -8.13 -4.71 -11.04
CA ASP A 125 -9.53 -5.13 -10.99
C ASP A 125 -9.72 -6.45 -10.20
N ASN A 126 -8.64 -7.21 -10.00
CA ASN A 126 -8.66 -8.49 -9.32
C ASN A 126 -8.54 -8.39 -7.78
N ILE A 127 -8.50 -7.20 -7.17
CA ILE A 127 -8.33 -7.01 -5.71
C ILE A 127 -9.60 -7.24 -4.88
#